data_AF-H5TRR7-F1
#
_entry.id   AF-H5TRR7-F1
#
_cell.length_a   1.000
_cell.length_b   1.000
_cell.length_c   1.000
_cell.angle_alpha   90.00
_cell.angle_beta   90.00
_cell.angle_gamma   90.00
#
_symmetry.space_group_name_H-M   'P 1'
#
loop_
_entity.id
_entity.type
_entity.pdbx_description
1 polymer ?
#
loop_
_entity_poly.entity_id
_entity_poly.type
_entity_poly.pdbx_seq_one_letter_code
_entity_poly.pdbx_strand_id
1 'polypeptide(L)'
;MEHPHSHPGGWGQLLGAHRSPHDVARLAPLFDNAGISVDDLKAVLADPTPLLTYPDTDTLRWPWLTNPAAVALAAAEVAAQAAHTQRMFTDVRAAAVSHAVADSTVRAVADQLGIRPQMVSRLHSRGASLFDIAAAIIRAPRTPATVRPTSDGDD
;
A
#
# COMPACT_ATOMS: atom_id res chain seq x y z
N MET A 1 25.28 18.70 18.77
CA MET A 1 24.27 18.84 17.70
C MET A 1 23.49 17.54 17.74
N GLU A 2 22.38 17.53 18.49
CA GLU A 2 21.63 16.31 18.82
C GLU A 2 20.71 15.95 17.65
N HIS A 3 20.88 14.75 17.11
CA HIS A 3 19.92 14.17 16.17
C HIS A 3 18.65 13.78 16.95
N PRO A 4 17.47 14.32 16.62
CA PRO A 4 16.23 13.91 17.26
C PRO A 4 16.00 12.42 17.01
N HIS A 5 15.75 11.70 18.10
CA HIS A 5 15.59 10.25 18.13
C HIS A 5 14.44 9.77 17.24
N SER A 6 14.77 9.15 16.10
CA SER A 6 13.86 8.28 15.35
C SER A 6 13.28 7.24 16.32
N HIS A 7 12.01 7.40 16.68
CA HIS A 7 11.33 6.39 17.47
C HIS A 7 11.17 5.14 16.60
N PRO A 8 11.59 3.94 17.06
CA PRO A 8 11.51 2.70 16.28
C PRO A 8 10.06 2.32 15.88
N GLY A 9 9.03 2.96 16.44
CA GLY A 9 7.63 2.81 16.03
C GLY A 9 7.20 3.63 14.82
N GLY A 10 7.93 4.68 14.43
CA GLY A 10 7.51 5.63 13.38
C GLY A 10 7.51 5.01 11.98
N TRP A 11 8.54 4.21 11.66
CA TRP A 11 8.63 3.52 10.37
C TRP A 11 7.53 2.50 10.16
N GLY A 12 7.18 1.75 11.21
CA GLY A 12 6.08 0.78 11.17
C GLY A 12 4.74 1.44 10.86
N GLN A 13 4.46 2.58 11.47
CA GLN A 13 3.25 3.34 11.21
C GLN A 13 3.23 3.94 9.79
N LEU A 14 4.35 4.53 9.35
CA LEU A 14 4.43 5.21 8.05
C LEU A 14 4.38 4.21 6.87
N LEU A 15 5.22 3.19 6.92
CA LEU A 15 5.37 2.22 5.82
C LEU A 15 4.30 1.13 5.88
N GLY A 16 3.80 0.78 7.06
CA GLY A 16 2.79 -0.27 7.25
C GLY A 16 1.45 0.01 6.58
N ALA A 17 1.20 1.26 6.15
CA ALA A 17 0.04 1.62 5.35
C ALA A 17 0.01 0.91 3.97
N HIS A 18 1.18 0.58 3.41
CA HIS A 18 1.27 0.01 2.05
C HIS A 18 2.38 -1.04 1.87
N ARG A 19 3.15 -1.36 2.92
CA ARG A 19 4.21 -2.38 2.94
C ARG A 19 3.87 -3.54 3.88
N SER A 20 4.47 -4.70 3.61
CA SER A 20 4.42 -5.84 4.52
C SER A 20 5.33 -5.62 5.74
N PRO A 21 5.07 -6.25 6.91
CA PRO A 21 5.96 -6.14 8.07
C PRO A 21 7.42 -6.52 7.77
N HIS A 22 7.63 -7.53 6.91
CA HIS A 22 8.95 -7.94 6.45
C HIS A 22 9.66 -6.83 5.65
N ASP A 23 8.94 -6.16 4.75
CA ASP A 23 9.50 -5.03 3.99
C ASP A 23 9.79 -3.84 4.89
N VAL A 24 8.94 -3.54 5.87
CA VAL A 24 9.19 -2.48 6.85
C VAL A 24 10.52 -2.74 7.58
N ALA A 25 10.71 -3.95 8.12
CA ALA A 25 11.94 -4.32 8.83
C ALA A 25 13.19 -4.22 7.95
N ARG A 26 13.06 -4.50 6.64
CA ARG A 26 14.14 -4.39 5.66
C ARG A 26 14.44 -2.95 5.24
N LEU A 27 13.41 -2.10 5.09
CA LEU A 27 13.54 -0.75 4.53
C LEU A 27 13.89 0.30 5.58
N ALA A 28 13.39 0.18 6.81
CA ALA A 28 13.64 1.16 7.86
C ALA A 28 15.14 1.46 8.07
N PRO A 29 16.04 0.46 8.19
CA PRO A 29 17.47 0.72 8.32
C PRO A 29 18.08 1.41 7.10
N LEU A 30 17.53 1.22 5.91
CA LEU A 30 18.04 1.87 4.69
C LEU A 30 17.73 3.37 4.70
N PHE A 31 16.54 3.76 5.15
CA PHE A 31 16.18 5.18 5.31
C PHE A 31 17.04 5.85 6.38
N ASP A 32 17.20 5.19 7.54
CA ASP A 32 18.04 5.70 8.63
C ASP A 32 19.50 5.88 8.17
N ASN A 33 20.07 4.88 7.48
CA ASN A 33 21.43 4.95 6.94
C ASN A 33 21.58 6.00 5.81
N ALA A 34 20.51 6.29 5.08
CA ALA A 34 20.47 7.34 4.05
C ALA A 34 20.28 8.75 4.63
N GLY A 35 20.09 8.87 5.96
CA GLY A 35 19.84 10.15 6.62
C GLY A 35 18.43 10.71 6.38
N ILE A 36 17.49 9.86 5.97
CA ILE A 36 16.09 10.23 5.76
C ILE A 36 15.34 9.97 7.06
N SER A 37 14.82 11.03 7.69
CA SER A 37 13.97 10.87 8.86
C SER A 37 12.55 10.41 8.48
N VAL A 38 11.82 9.86 9.45
CA VAL A 38 10.40 9.50 9.29
C VAL A 38 9.58 10.71 8.82
N ASP A 39 9.82 11.88 9.40
CA ASP A 39 9.10 13.11 9.08
C ASP A 39 9.42 13.62 7.67
N ASP A 40 10.67 13.50 7.23
CA ASP A 40 11.06 13.85 5.86
C ASP A 40 10.37 12.94 4.85
N LEU A 41 10.42 11.62 5.07
CA LEU A 41 9.76 10.69 4.17
C LEU A 41 8.23 10.89 4.19
N LYS A 42 7.64 11.13 5.36
CA LYS A 42 6.20 11.43 5.47
C LYS A 42 5.83 12.69 4.67
N ALA A 43 6.65 13.74 4.72
CA ALA A 43 6.42 14.94 3.93
C ALA A 43 6.55 14.67 2.43
N VAL A 44 7.55 13.90 2.00
CA VAL A 44 7.73 13.46 0.60
C VAL A 44 6.56 12.62 0.09
N LEU A 45 6.06 11.70 0.92
CA LEU A 45 4.92 10.85 0.57
C LEU A 45 3.61 11.65 0.47
N ALA A 46 3.49 12.75 1.21
CA ALA A 46 2.37 13.68 1.10
C ALA A 46 2.48 14.60 -0.13
N ASP A 47 3.69 15.05 -0.45
CA ASP A 47 3.99 15.89 -1.62
C ASP A 47 5.35 15.49 -2.24
N PRO A 48 5.36 14.75 -3.35
CA PRO A 48 6.60 14.29 -3.99
C PRO A 48 7.26 15.35 -4.88
N THR A 49 6.68 16.55 -5.01
CA THR A 49 7.19 17.64 -5.85
C THR A 49 8.69 17.94 -5.61
N PRO A 50 9.21 17.94 -4.38
CA PRO A 50 10.63 18.17 -4.14
C PRO A 50 11.58 17.12 -4.76
N LEU A 51 11.09 15.90 -5.04
CA LEU A 51 11.88 14.90 -5.75
C LEU A 51 11.97 15.19 -7.26
N LEU A 52 10.97 15.88 -7.81
CA LEU A 52 10.90 16.21 -9.24
C LEU A 52 11.84 17.35 -9.62
N THR A 53 12.27 18.14 -8.64
CA THR A 53 13.24 19.23 -8.84
C THR A 53 14.69 18.75 -8.72
N TYR A 54 14.95 17.50 -8.32
CA TYR A 54 16.31 16.95 -8.28
C TYR A 54 16.95 16.95 -9.69
N PRO A 55 18.23 17.35 -9.84
CA PRO A 55 19.21 17.67 -8.79
C PRO A 55 19.32 19.17 -8.45
N ASP A 56 18.34 20.00 -8.77
CA ASP A 56 18.41 21.44 -8.49
C ASP A 56 18.56 21.70 -6.98
N THR A 57 19.74 22.20 -6.58
CA THR A 57 20.19 22.24 -5.18
C THR A 57 20.08 23.59 -4.51
N ASP A 58 19.64 24.65 -5.21
CA ASP A 58 19.81 26.02 -4.72
C ASP A 58 18.98 26.34 -3.45
N THR A 59 18.02 25.49 -3.08
CA THR A 59 17.28 25.57 -1.82
C THR A 59 16.90 24.20 -1.27
N LEU A 60 17.87 23.29 -1.09
CA LEU A 60 17.57 21.96 -0.54
C LEU A 60 17.00 22.06 0.88
N ARG A 61 15.68 21.90 0.98
CA ARG A 61 14.95 21.77 2.26
C ARG A 61 15.49 20.62 3.12
N TRP A 62 16.00 19.57 2.48
CA TRP A 62 16.48 18.37 3.14
C TRP A 62 17.92 18.03 2.74
N PRO A 63 18.84 17.82 3.71
CA PRO A 63 20.24 17.51 3.41
C PRO A 63 20.44 16.24 2.60
N TRP A 64 19.60 15.21 2.80
CA TRP A 64 19.72 13.93 2.08
C TRP A 64 19.42 14.04 0.58
N LEU A 65 18.86 15.16 0.09
CA LEU A 65 18.66 15.39 -1.34
C LEU A 65 19.98 15.53 -2.12
N THR A 66 21.11 15.79 -1.45
CA THR A 66 22.44 15.75 -2.10
C THR A 66 22.95 14.33 -2.33
N ASN A 67 22.32 13.31 -1.72
CA ASN A 67 22.71 11.92 -1.83
C ASN A 67 21.81 11.19 -2.85
N PRO A 68 22.32 10.84 -4.05
CA PRO A 68 21.52 10.20 -5.09
C PRO A 68 20.88 8.88 -4.64
N ALA A 69 21.53 8.13 -3.74
CA ALA A 69 20.99 6.88 -3.22
C ALA A 69 19.80 7.13 -2.29
N ALA A 70 19.86 8.19 -1.47
CA ALA A 70 18.75 8.61 -0.61
C ALA A 70 17.54 9.07 -1.44
N VAL A 71 17.79 9.88 -2.48
CA VAL A 71 16.76 10.33 -3.43
C VAL A 71 16.10 9.14 -4.14
N ALA A 72 16.90 8.20 -4.64
CA ALA A 72 16.38 6.99 -5.28
C ALA A 72 15.54 6.14 -4.31
N LEU A 73 15.95 6.03 -3.05
CA LEU A 73 15.21 5.29 -2.03
C LEU A 73 13.86 5.95 -1.71
N ALA A 74 13.83 7.29 -1.54
CA ALA A 74 12.60 8.04 -1.33
C ALA A 74 11.65 7.95 -2.54
N ALA A 75 12.19 8.08 -3.76
CA ALA A 75 11.41 7.94 -4.99
C ALA A 75 10.83 6.53 -5.18
N ALA A 76 11.59 5.49 -4.82
CA ALA A 76 11.11 4.11 -4.83
C ALA A 76 9.94 3.91 -3.86
N GLU A 77 9.95 4.59 -2.72
CA GLU A 77 8.86 4.52 -1.76
C GLU A 77 7.60 5.24 -2.25
N VAL A 78 7.74 6.43 -2.83
CA VAL A 78 6.64 7.15 -3.48
C VAL A 78 5.99 6.28 -4.56
N ALA A 79 6.80 5.64 -5.41
CA ALA A 79 6.32 4.74 -6.45
C ALA A 79 5.56 3.53 -5.86
N ALA A 80 6.03 2.97 -4.75
CA ALA A 80 5.38 1.85 -4.09
C ALA A 80 4.03 2.25 -3.45
N GLN A 81 3.96 3.40 -2.79
CA GLN A 81 2.71 3.94 -2.25
C GLN A 81 1.70 4.24 -3.36
N ALA A 82 2.15 4.85 -4.47
CA ALA A 82 1.31 5.10 -5.63
C ALA A 82 0.77 3.80 -6.23
N ALA A 83 1.62 2.77 -6.37
CA ALA A 83 1.21 1.47 -6.87
C ALA A 83 0.20 0.78 -5.94
N HIS A 84 0.38 0.88 -4.61
CA HIS A 84 -0.58 0.37 -3.64
C HIS A 84 -1.94 1.10 -3.76
N THR A 85 -1.92 2.42 -3.78
CA THR A 85 -3.11 3.26 -3.92
C THR A 85 -3.85 2.99 -5.23
N GLN A 86 -3.13 2.84 -6.34
CA GLN A 86 -3.70 2.50 -7.64
C GLN A 86 -4.39 1.12 -7.63
N ARG A 87 -3.80 0.13 -6.95
CA ARG A 87 -4.44 -1.19 -6.77
C ARG A 87 -5.75 -1.04 -5.99
N MET A 88 -5.72 -0.35 -4.85
CA MET A 88 -6.90 -0.10 -4.02
C MET A 88 -8.02 0.58 -4.81
N PHE A 89 -7.73 1.66 -5.55
CA PHE A 89 -8.75 2.32 -6.37
C PHE A 89 -9.25 1.45 -7.52
N THR A 90 -8.40 0.61 -8.10
CA THR A 90 -8.83 -0.34 -9.14
C THR A 90 -9.84 -1.35 -8.57
N ASP A 91 -9.61 -1.83 -7.35
CA ASP A 91 -10.51 -2.78 -6.69
C ASP A 91 -11.83 -2.12 -6.27
N VAL A 92 -11.77 -0.91 -5.70
CA VAL A 92 -12.96 -0.09 -5.41
C VAL A 92 -13.77 0.16 -6.69
N ARG A 93 -13.11 0.52 -7.79
CA ARG A 93 -13.77 0.73 -9.08
C ARG A 93 -14.43 -0.55 -9.60
N ALA A 94 -13.76 -1.68 -9.49
CA ALA A 94 -14.31 -2.97 -9.90
C ALA A 94 -15.53 -3.36 -9.06
N ALA A 95 -15.46 -3.18 -7.74
CA ALA A 95 -16.57 -3.45 -6.83
C ALA A 95 -17.79 -2.55 -7.11
N ALA A 96 -17.57 -1.25 -7.29
CA ALA A 96 -18.62 -0.29 -7.60
C ALA A 96 -19.28 -0.57 -8.96
N VAL A 97 -18.49 -0.88 -10.00
CA VAL A 97 -19.03 -1.29 -11.30
C VAL A 97 -19.82 -2.58 -11.19
N SER A 98 -19.36 -3.54 -10.38
CA SER A 98 -20.07 -4.79 -10.19
C SER A 98 -21.45 -4.57 -9.55
N HIS A 99 -21.53 -3.71 -8.54
CA HIS A 99 -22.80 -3.31 -7.92
C HIS A 99 -23.72 -2.60 -8.93
N ALA A 100 -23.19 -1.63 -9.69
CA ALA A 100 -23.98 -0.91 -10.68
C ALA A 100 -24.54 -1.85 -11.78
N VAL A 101 -23.80 -2.88 -12.17
CA VAL A 101 -24.27 -3.90 -13.14
C VAL A 101 -25.30 -4.83 -12.52
N ALA A 102 -25.25 -5.11 -11.21
CA ALA A 102 -26.27 -5.93 -10.55
C ALA A 102 -27.66 -5.27 -10.60
N ASP A 103 -27.70 -3.94 -10.52
CA ASP A 103 -28.94 -3.13 -10.58
C ASP A 103 -29.30 -2.67 -12.00
N SER A 104 -28.50 -3.04 -13.02
CA SER A 104 -28.65 -2.53 -14.38
C SER A 104 -28.10 -3.50 -15.44
N THR A 105 -27.72 -2.97 -16.61
CA THR A 105 -27.03 -3.73 -17.65
C THR A 105 -25.64 -3.17 -17.90
N VAL A 106 -24.72 -4.02 -18.36
CA VAL A 106 -23.36 -3.61 -18.76
C VAL A 106 -23.38 -2.41 -19.72
N ARG A 107 -24.31 -2.38 -20.67
CA ARG A 107 -24.42 -1.29 -21.65
C ARG A 107 -24.87 0.02 -21.00
N ALA A 108 -25.90 -0.02 -20.16
CA ALA A 108 -26.38 1.18 -19.47
C ALA A 108 -25.30 1.79 -18.55
N VAL A 109 -24.58 0.93 -17.81
CA VAL A 109 -23.45 1.37 -16.97
C VAL A 109 -22.30 1.92 -17.81
N ALA A 110 -22.02 1.33 -18.97
CA ALA A 110 -20.98 1.82 -19.89
C ALA A 110 -21.29 3.23 -20.40
N ASP A 111 -22.54 3.47 -20.80
CA ASP A 111 -23.01 4.76 -21.28
C ASP A 111 -22.94 5.83 -20.17
N GLN A 112 -23.34 5.48 -18.93
CA GLN A 112 -23.27 6.39 -17.78
C GLN A 112 -21.84 6.77 -17.41
N LEU A 113 -20.89 5.83 -17.50
CA LEU A 113 -19.48 6.05 -17.15
C LEU A 113 -18.65 6.60 -18.31
N GLY A 114 -19.21 6.71 -19.52
CA GLY A 114 -18.48 7.16 -20.71
C GLY A 114 -17.33 6.22 -21.12
N ILE A 115 -17.45 4.92 -20.82
CA ILE A 115 -16.42 3.91 -21.15
C ILE A 115 -17.01 2.80 -22.00
N ARG A 116 -16.14 1.99 -22.62
CA ARG A 116 -16.57 0.90 -23.50
C ARG A 116 -17.22 -0.25 -22.69
N PRO A 117 -18.29 -0.90 -23.19
CA PRO A 117 -18.92 -2.04 -22.52
C PRO A 117 -17.96 -3.18 -22.15
N GLN A 118 -16.95 -3.44 -22.98
CA GLN A 118 -15.93 -4.47 -22.68
C GLN A 118 -15.11 -4.14 -21.43
N MET A 119 -14.88 -2.85 -21.15
CA MET A 119 -14.21 -2.42 -19.93
C MET A 119 -15.12 -2.64 -18.71
N VAL A 120 -16.42 -2.35 -18.83
CA VAL A 120 -17.41 -2.62 -17.78
C VAL A 120 -17.50 -4.11 -17.49
N SER A 121 -17.59 -4.97 -18.51
CA SER A 121 -17.58 -6.42 -18.31
C SER A 121 -16.34 -6.90 -17.56
N ARG A 122 -15.15 -6.44 -17.95
CA ARG A 122 -13.89 -6.80 -17.25
C ARG A 122 -13.89 -6.37 -15.78
N LEU A 123 -14.37 -5.15 -15.51
CA LEU A 123 -14.45 -4.62 -14.15
C LEU A 123 -15.49 -5.38 -13.31
N HIS A 124 -16.66 -5.69 -13.88
CA HIS A 124 -17.69 -6.49 -13.22
C HIS A 124 -17.19 -7.89 -12.88
N SER A 125 -16.55 -8.61 -13.83
CA SER A 125 -15.99 -9.94 -13.55
C SER A 125 -14.94 -9.92 -12.44
N ARG A 126 -14.07 -8.90 -12.42
CA ARG A 126 -13.09 -8.72 -11.33
C ARG A 126 -13.79 -8.42 -10.00
N GLY A 127 -14.79 -7.54 -10.00
CA GLY A 127 -15.54 -7.18 -8.79
C GLY A 127 -16.30 -8.36 -8.20
N ALA A 128 -16.99 -9.15 -9.03
CA ALA A 128 -17.69 -10.35 -8.60
C ALA A 128 -16.75 -11.35 -7.90
N SER A 129 -15.56 -11.58 -8.47
CA SER A 129 -14.54 -12.44 -7.85
C SER A 129 -14.07 -11.95 -6.48
N LEU A 130 -13.99 -10.63 -6.26
CA LEU A 130 -13.64 -10.08 -4.94
C LEU A 130 -14.72 -10.35 -3.89
N PHE A 131 -16.00 -10.27 -4.28
CA PHE A 131 -17.12 -10.63 -3.39
C PHE A 131 -17.12 -12.12 -3.04
N ASP A 132 -16.83 -12.99 -4.01
CA ASP A 132 -16.75 -14.43 -3.77
C ASP A 132 -15.63 -14.81 -2.79
N ILE A 133 -14.46 -14.16 -2.92
CA ILE A 133 -13.33 -14.35 -1.98
C ILE A 133 -13.71 -13.86 -0.58
N ALA A 134 -14.29 -12.66 -0.47
CA ALA A 134 -14.73 -12.12 0.82
C ALA A 134 -15.78 -13.02 1.49
N ALA A 135 -16.74 -13.53 0.73
CA ALA A 135 -17.75 -14.46 1.22
C ALA A 135 -17.13 -15.81 1.66
N ALA A 136 -16.13 -16.32 0.94
CA ALA A 136 -15.42 -17.53 1.31
C ALA A 136 -14.63 -17.39 2.62
N ILE A 137 -13.98 -16.25 2.85
CA ILE A 137 -13.28 -15.95 4.12
C ILE A 137 -14.26 -15.92 5.30
N ILE A 138 -15.42 -15.29 5.11
CA ILE A 138 -16.46 -15.21 6.16
C ILE A 138 -17.07 -16.60 6.45
N ARG A 139 -17.24 -17.44 5.41
CA ARG A 139 -17.89 -18.75 5.52
C ARG A 139 -16.92 -19.88 5.93
N ALA A 140 -15.61 -19.63 5.95
CA ALA A 140 -14.64 -20.61 6.41
C ALA A 140 -14.84 -20.92 7.90
N PRO A 141 -15.07 -22.19 8.30
CA PRO A 141 -15.20 -22.54 9.72
C PRO A 141 -13.87 -22.25 10.42
N ARG A 142 -13.92 -21.42 11.46
CA ARG A 142 -12.79 -21.26 12.40
C ARG A 142 -12.55 -22.64 13.03
N THR A 143 -11.51 -23.32 12.57
CA THR A 143 -11.08 -24.58 13.20
C THR A 143 -10.69 -24.24 14.63
N PRO A 144 -11.34 -24.78 15.67
CA PRO A 144 -10.84 -24.62 17.02
C PRO A 144 -9.47 -25.30 17.06
N ALA A 145 -8.45 -24.55 17.49
CA ALA A 145 -7.12 -25.08 17.74
C ALA A 145 -7.28 -26.32 18.63
N THR A 146 -6.99 -27.50 18.07
CA THR A 146 -6.97 -28.73 18.84
C THR A 146 -5.77 -28.64 19.76
N VAL A 147 -6.00 -28.20 20.99
CA VAL A 147 -5.04 -28.30 22.08
C VAL A 147 -4.74 -29.79 22.23
N ARG A 148 -3.56 -30.19 21.78
CA ARG A 148 -3.02 -31.53 21.98
C ARG A 148 -2.75 -31.68 23.49
N PRO A 149 -3.40 -32.61 24.21
CA PRO A 149 -2.97 -32.90 25.57
C PRO A 149 -1.56 -33.50 25.51
N THR A 150 -0.62 -32.87 26.20
CA THR A 150 0.69 -33.44 26.50
C THR A 150 0.48 -34.65 27.40
N SER A 151 0.63 -35.83 26.82
CA SER A 151 0.85 -37.07 27.56
C SER A 151 2.30 -37.08 28.07
N ASP A 152 2.53 -36.50 29.24
CA ASP A 152 3.51 -37.03 30.20
C ASP A 152 2.81 -38.23 30.85
N GLY A 153 3.32 -39.45 30.88
CA GLY A 153 4.69 -39.90 31.06
C GLY A 153 4.58 -40.95 32.16
N ASP A 154 4.63 -42.23 31.77
CA ASP A 154 4.72 -43.37 32.69
C ASP A 154 5.95 -43.21 33.60
N ASP A 155 5.74 -43.34 34.90
CA ASP A 155 6.56 -44.14 35.83
C ASP A 155 5.76 -44.41 37.13
#